data_AF-A0A1Y4KH47-F1
#
_entry.id   AF-A0A1Y4KH47-F1
#
_cell.length_a   1.000
_cell.length_b   1.000
_cell.length_c   1.000
_cell.angle_alpha   90.00
_cell.angle_beta   90.00
_cell.angle_gamma   90.00
#
_symmetry.space_group_name_H-M   'P 1'
#
loop_
_entity.id
_entity.type
_entity.pdbx_description
1 polymer ?
#
loop_
_entity_poly.entity_id
_entity_poly.type
_entity_poly.pdbx_seq_one_letter_code
_entity_poly.pdbx_strand_id
1 'polypeptide(L)'
;MGAALLAVGIELLIGIGIGLIVTVIGLFFGNIIVFDSIALAILAGFLSHGLLGVHPALAIVIGITVLLGLLLLHRTRPGFWLIGGVLSVVWGFIFATMAYEFSGKDMVWTYVVWALGAVLVFALHLRARYKIA
;
A
#
# COMPACT_ATOMS: atom_id res chain seq x y z
N MET A 1 17.09 -26.78 28.09
CA MET A 1 16.42 -26.97 26.79
C MET A 1 15.33 -25.92 26.54
N GLY A 2 14.43 -25.63 27.49
CA GLY A 2 13.36 -24.63 27.32
C GLY A 2 13.82 -23.20 27.01
N ALA A 3 14.80 -22.66 27.76
CA ALA A 3 15.29 -21.29 27.55
C ALA A 3 15.98 -21.07 26.19
N ALA A 4 16.68 -22.09 25.68
CA ALA A 4 17.34 -22.03 24.38
C ALA A 4 16.34 -22.04 23.22
N LEU A 5 15.29 -22.88 23.30
CA LEU A 5 14.20 -22.86 22.32
C LEU A 5 13.44 -21.52 22.32
N LEU A 6 13.24 -20.94 23.50
CA LEU A 6 12.54 -19.66 23.66
C LEU A 6 13.36 -18.51 23.05
N ALA A 7 14.68 -18.50 23.26
CA ALA A 7 15.59 -17.53 22.65
C ALA A 7 15.60 -17.64 21.12
N VAL A 8 15.72 -18.86 20.58
CA VAL A 8 15.66 -19.10 19.12
C VAL A 8 14.30 -18.70 18.54
N GLY A 9 13.20 -18.99 19.26
CA GLY A 9 11.86 -18.58 18.85
C GLY A 9 11.69 -17.06 18.76
N ILE A 10 12.21 -16.32 19.75
CA ILE A 10 12.18 -14.85 19.73
C ILE A 10 13.04 -14.29 18.59
N GLU A 11 14.24 -14.83 18.37
CA GLU A 11 15.12 -14.42 17.28
C GLU A 11 14.45 -14.62 15.91
N LEU A 12 13.81 -15.77 15.69
CA LEU A 12 13.05 -16.06 14.47
C LEU A 12 11.89 -15.08 14.27
N LEU A 13 11.13 -14.77 15.33
CA LEU A 13 10.03 -13.81 15.25
C LEU A 13 10.51 -12.40 14.87
N ILE A 14 11.62 -11.95 15.47
CA ILE A 14 12.24 -10.66 15.12
C ILE A 14 12.71 -10.67 13.67
N GLY A 15 13.39 -11.74 13.25
CA GLY A 15 13.86 -11.90 11.87
C GLY A 15 12.72 -11.86 10.85
N ILE A 16 11.62 -12.58 11.11
CA ILE A 16 10.41 -12.55 10.29
C ILE A 16 9.81 -11.15 10.27
N GLY A 17 9.70 -10.50 11.42
CA GLY A 17 9.15 -9.14 11.53
C GLY A 17 9.92 -8.13 10.67
N ILE A 18 11.26 -8.12 10.80
CA ILE A 18 12.12 -7.25 9.99
C ILE A 18 12.03 -7.60 8.51
N GLY A 19 12.08 -8.88 8.16
CA GLY A 19 11.98 -9.35 6.79
C GLY A 19 10.67 -8.93 6.11
N LEU A 20 9.55 -8.99 6.84
CA LEU A 20 8.25 -8.51 6.37
C LEU A 20 8.25 -7.00 6.15
N ILE A 21 8.77 -6.20 7.10
CA ILE A 21 8.84 -4.74 6.96
C ILE A 21 9.67 -4.36 5.73
N VAL A 22 10.84 -4.96 5.55
CA VAL A 22 11.70 -4.70 4.39
C VAL A 22 11.00 -5.11 3.09
N THR A 23 10.26 -6.21 3.08
CA THR A 23 9.48 -6.65 1.92
C THR A 23 8.37 -5.66 1.57
N VAL A 24 7.64 -5.16 2.56
CA VAL A 24 6.58 -4.14 2.39
C VAL A 24 7.16 -2.85 1.80
N ILE A 25 8.28 -2.37 2.36
CA ILE A 25 8.99 -1.19 1.84
C ILE A 25 9.49 -1.44 0.41
N GLY A 26 10.09 -2.60 0.17
CA GLY A 26 10.58 -3.01 -1.15
C GLY A 26 9.47 -3.09 -2.20
N LEU A 27 8.28 -3.57 -1.82
CA LEU A 27 7.10 -3.57 -2.69
C LEU A 27 6.63 -2.16 -3.00
N PHE A 28 6.57 -1.27 -2.01
CA PHE A 28 6.16 0.12 -2.21
C PHE A 28 7.06 0.84 -3.23
N PHE A 29 8.37 0.79 -3.07
CA PHE A 29 9.30 1.49 -3.97
C PHE A 29 9.60 0.72 -5.28
N GLY A 30 9.53 -0.61 -5.25
CA GLY A 30 9.91 -1.48 -6.36
C GLY A 30 8.77 -1.82 -7.31
N ASN A 31 7.57 -1.99 -6.77
CA ASN A 31 6.38 -2.55 -7.41
C ASN A 31 5.10 -1.87 -6.91
N ILE A 32 5.07 -0.53 -6.92
CA ILE A 32 3.96 0.25 -6.32
C ILE A 32 2.56 -0.13 -6.83
N ILE A 33 2.45 -0.48 -8.11
CA ILE A 33 1.18 -0.94 -8.71
C ILE A 33 0.66 -2.21 -8.02
N VAL A 34 1.56 -3.17 -7.74
CA VAL A 34 1.21 -4.41 -7.06
C VAL A 34 0.90 -4.13 -5.59
N PHE A 35 1.71 -3.30 -4.95
CA PHE A 35 1.51 -2.89 -3.57
C PHE A 35 0.14 -2.25 -3.35
N ASP A 36 -0.21 -1.24 -4.15
CA ASP A 36 -1.49 -0.54 -4.06
C ASP A 36 -2.67 -1.46 -4.39
N SER A 37 -2.50 -2.36 -5.38
CA SER A 37 -3.55 -3.33 -5.73
C SER A 37 -3.81 -4.32 -4.58
N ILE A 38 -2.77 -4.76 -3.86
CA ILE A 38 -2.92 -5.61 -2.67
C ILE A 38 -3.59 -4.83 -1.54
N ALA A 39 -3.15 -3.59 -1.28
CA ALA A 39 -3.73 -2.75 -0.23
C ALA A 39 -5.23 -2.51 -0.46
N LEU A 40 -5.61 -2.14 -1.68
CA LEU A 40 -7.02 -1.94 -2.06
C LEU A 40 -7.83 -3.24 -2.05
N ALA A 41 -7.23 -4.37 -2.44
CA ALA A 41 -7.89 -5.68 -2.38
C ALA A 41 -8.20 -6.12 -0.95
N ILE A 42 -7.24 -5.95 -0.03
CA ILE A 42 -7.44 -6.20 1.40
C ILE A 42 -8.52 -5.28 1.95
N LEU A 43 -8.46 -3.99 1.63
CA LEU A 43 -9.46 -3.01 2.05
C LEU A 43 -10.86 -3.37 1.53
N ALA A 44 -11.00 -3.73 0.26
CA ALA A 44 -12.27 -4.12 -0.33
C ALA A 44 -12.85 -5.38 0.32
N GLY A 45 -12.02 -6.41 0.54
CA GLY A 45 -12.43 -7.61 1.26
C GLY A 45 -12.91 -7.28 2.68
N PHE A 46 -12.11 -6.53 3.43
CA PHE A 46 -12.44 -6.14 4.80
C PHE A 46 -13.74 -5.31 4.88
N LEU A 47 -13.88 -4.30 4.03
CA LEU A 47 -15.08 -3.45 3.99
C LEU A 47 -16.32 -4.22 3.52
N SER A 48 -16.19 -5.18 2.61
CA SER A 48 -17.34 -5.99 2.17
C SER A 48 -17.93 -6.81 3.31
N HIS A 49 -17.10 -7.39 4.17
CA HIS A 49 -17.59 -8.09 5.36
C HIS A 49 -18.10 -7.11 6.42
N GLY A 50 -17.29 -6.10 6.76
CA GLY A 50 -17.56 -5.18 7.87
C GLY A 50 -18.74 -4.22 7.65
N LEU A 51 -18.98 -3.78 6.42
CA LEU A 51 -20.06 -2.82 6.11
C LEU A 51 -21.29 -3.47 5.47
N LEU A 52 -21.10 -4.52 4.65
CA LEU A 52 -22.18 -5.12 3.87
C LEU A 52 -22.62 -6.49 4.40
N GLY A 53 -22.00 -6.99 5.48
CA GLY A 53 -22.35 -8.28 6.07
C GLY A 53 -22.05 -9.48 5.17
N VAL A 54 -21.19 -9.32 4.15
CA VAL A 54 -20.83 -10.40 3.23
C VAL A 54 -20.11 -11.51 3.99
N HIS A 55 -20.45 -12.77 3.71
CA HIS A 55 -19.80 -13.92 4.34
C HIS A 55 -18.26 -13.87 4.15
N PRO A 56 -17.43 -14.18 5.17
CA PRO A 56 -15.97 -14.05 5.09
C PRO A 56 -15.33 -14.72 3.87
N ALA A 57 -15.80 -15.92 3.49
CA ALA A 57 -15.31 -16.60 2.29
C ALA A 57 -15.59 -15.80 1.00
N LEU A 58 -16.77 -15.17 0.89
CA LEU A 58 -17.12 -14.32 -0.24
C LEU A 58 -16.36 -12.99 -0.21
N ALA A 59 -16.08 -12.44 0.97
CA ALA A 59 -15.25 -11.26 1.13
C ALA A 59 -13.82 -11.48 0.62
N ILE A 60 -13.25 -12.66 0.85
CA ILE A 60 -11.96 -13.07 0.27
C ILE A 60 -12.04 -13.12 -1.27
N VAL A 61 -13.10 -13.72 -1.82
CA VAL A 61 -13.32 -13.78 -3.27
C VAL A 61 -13.43 -12.37 -3.88
N ILE A 62 -14.12 -11.45 -3.20
CA ILE A 62 -14.21 -10.04 -3.60
C ILE A 62 -12.81 -9.41 -3.62
N GLY A 63 -12.02 -9.58 -2.55
CA GLY A 63 -10.65 -9.08 -2.49
C GLY A 63 -9.78 -9.60 -3.65
N ILE A 64 -9.83 -10.91 -3.93
CA ILE A 64 -9.10 -11.52 -5.06
C ILE A 64 -9.56 -10.94 -6.40
N THR A 65 -10.88 -10.76 -6.57
CA THR A 65 -11.46 -10.18 -7.79
C THR A 65 -10.99 -8.74 -8.00
N VAL A 66 -10.97 -7.93 -6.93
CA VAL A 66 -10.46 -6.56 -6.95
C VAL A 66 -8.97 -6.54 -7.27
N LEU A 67 -8.17 -7.41 -6.67
CA LEU A 67 -6.73 -7.51 -6.95
C LEU A 67 -6.48 -7.76 -8.45
N LEU A 68 -7.11 -8.79 -9.02
CA LEU A 68 -6.94 -9.14 -10.43
C LEU A 68 -7.48 -8.03 -11.34
N GLY A 69 -8.64 -7.46 -11.02
CA GLY A 69 -9.24 -6.36 -11.76
C GLY A 69 -8.34 -5.13 -11.82
N LEU A 70 -7.76 -4.72 -10.67
CA LEU A 70 -6.85 -3.58 -10.59
C LEU A 70 -5.56 -3.84 -11.37
N LEU A 71 -4.97 -5.02 -11.25
CA LEU A 71 -3.75 -5.37 -12.00
C LEU A 71 -3.99 -5.36 -13.52
N LEU A 72 -5.16 -5.82 -13.98
CA LEU A 72 -5.54 -5.75 -15.39
C LEU A 72 -5.79 -4.30 -15.84
N LEU A 73 -6.48 -3.52 -15.02
CA LEU A 73 -6.83 -2.13 -15.34
C LEU A 73 -5.58 -1.25 -15.45
N HIS A 74 -4.56 -1.48 -14.62
CA HIS A 74 -3.25 -0.81 -14.72
C HIS A 74 -2.49 -1.10 -16.02
N ARG A 75 -2.79 -2.21 -16.72
CA ARG A 75 -2.20 -2.46 -18.05
C ARG A 75 -2.78 -1.55 -19.13
N THR A 76 -3.99 -1.02 -18.91
CA THR A 76 -4.61 -0.08 -19.83
C THR A 76 -4.07 1.33 -19.58
N ARG A 77 -3.92 2.13 -20.65
CA ARG A 77 -3.58 3.55 -20.53
C ARG A 77 -4.54 4.31 -19.60
N PRO A 78 -5.88 4.30 -19.81
CA PRO A 78 -6.79 5.06 -18.98
C PRO A 78 -6.79 4.58 -17.52
N GLY A 79 -6.77 3.26 -17.29
CA GLY A 79 -6.74 2.70 -15.95
C GLY A 79 -5.50 3.10 -15.17
N PHE A 80 -4.32 3.08 -15.80
CA PHE A 80 -3.09 3.56 -15.18
C PHE A 80 -3.18 5.04 -14.77
N TRP A 81 -3.63 5.92 -15.66
CA TRP A 81 -3.68 7.36 -15.38
C TRP A 81 -4.71 7.70 -14.29
N LEU A 82 -5.88 7.07 -14.34
CA LEU A 82 -6.91 7.29 -13.32
C LEU A 82 -6.48 6.73 -11.97
N ILE A 83 -6.13 5.45 -11.90
CA ILE A 83 -5.85 4.80 -10.62
C ILE A 83 -4.52 5.27 -10.05
N GLY A 84 -3.43 5.21 -10.82
CA GLY A 84 -2.12 5.64 -10.36
C GLY A 84 -2.07 7.14 -10.05
N GLY A 85 -2.78 7.97 -10.81
CA GLY A 85 -2.91 9.41 -10.54
C GLY A 85 -3.64 9.67 -9.22
N VAL A 86 -4.82 9.07 -9.03
CA VAL A 86 -5.60 9.22 -7.79
C VAL A 86 -4.83 8.69 -6.58
N LEU A 87 -4.25 7.50 -6.68
CA LEU A 87 -3.48 6.90 -5.58
C LEU A 87 -2.25 7.73 -5.22
N SER A 88 -1.61 8.39 -6.18
CA SER A 88 -0.51 9.31 -5.88
C SER A 88 -0.95 10.49 -5.03
N VAL A 89 -2.11 11.08 -5.33
CA VAL A 89 -2.68 12.16 -4.52
C VAL A 89 -3.07 11.67 -3.12
N VAL A 90 -3.66 10.46 -3.03
CA VAL A 90 -4.04 9.83 -1.76
C VAL A 90 -2.80 9.55 -0.89
N TRP A 91 -1.74 9.00 -1.45
CA TRP A 91 -0.50 8.77 -0.73
C TRP A 91 0.16 10.07 -0.26
N GLY A 92 0.19 11.09 -1.14
CA GLY A 92 0.65 12.41 -0.74
C GLY A 92 -0.15 12.95 0.45
N PHE A 93 -1.47 12.73 0.47
CA PHE A 93 -2.32 13.14 1.59
C PHE A 93 -2.00 12.35 2.87
N ILE A 94 -1.77 11.03 2.78
CA ILE A 94 -1.34 10.21 3.93
C ILE A 94 0.00 10.71 4.51
N PHE A 95 0.96 11.06 3.66
CA PHE A 95 2.22 11.65 4.13
C PHE A 95 2.02 13.03 4.76
N ALA A 96 1.12 13.83 4.20
CA ALA A 96 0.80 15.15 4.70
C ALA A 96 0.13 15.10 6.09
N THR A 97 -0.78 14.15 6.35
CA THR A 97 -1.38 14.00 7.69
C THR A 97 -0.34 13.61 8.74
N MET A 98 0.62 12.74 8.41
CA MET A 98 1.75 12.46 9.30
C MET A 98 2.62 13.69 9.54
N ALA A 99 2.94 14.44 8.48
CA ALA A 99 3.74 15.66 8.58
C ALA A 99 3.03 16.75 9.40
N TYR A 100 1.72 16.89 9.27
CA TYR A 100 0.90 17.80 10.05
C TYR A 100 1.02 17.51 11.55
N GLU A 101 0.86 16.25 11.96
CA GLU A 101 0.97 15.86 13.37
C GLU A 101 2.40 16.04 13.91
N PHE A 102 3.43 15.74 13.11
CA PHE A 102 4.83 15.85 13.55
C PHE A 102 5.43 17.26 13.49
N SER A 103 4.83 18.17 12.72
CA SER A 103 5.28 19.56 12.59
C SER A 103 4.64 20.52 13.59
N GLY A 104 3.88 20.00 14.56
CA GLY A 104 3.10 20.86 15.46
C GLY A 104 1.96 21.57 14.73
N LYS A 105 1.37 20.90 13.74
CA LYS A 105 0.24 21.40 12.95
C LYS A 105 0.62 22.57 12.05
N ASP A 106 1.76 22.51 11.34
CA ASP A 106 2.13 23.50 10.34
C ASP A 106 1.44 23.22 8.99
N MET A 107 0.57 24.14 8.56
CA MET A 107 -0.22 24.01 7.33
C MET A 107 0.61 24.19 6.08
N VAL A 108 1.59 25.10 6.10
CA VAL A 108 2.46 25.34 4.94
C VAL A 108 3.29 24.09 4.69
N TRP A 109 3.86 23.53 5.75
CA TRP A 109 4.61 22.28 5.67
C TRP A 109 3.74 21.11 5.22
N THR A 110 2.50 21.03 5.72
CA THR A 110 1.52 20.01 5.30
C THR A 110 1.26 20.06 3.79
N TYR A 111 1.02 21.25 3.22
CA TYR A 111 0.81 21.39 1.78
C TYR A 111 2.06 21.06 0.96
N VAL A 112 3.24 21.44 1.45
CA VAL A 112 4.52 21.11 0.80
C VAL A 112 4.70 19.60 0.75
N VAL A 113 4.51 18.90 1.88
CA VAL A 113 4.63 17.44 1.94
C VAL A 113 3.57 16.76 1.09
N TRP A 114 2.34 17.29 1.04
CA TRP A 114 1.31 16.73 0.17
C TRP A 114 1.72 16.78 -1.30
N ALA A 115 2.12 17.96 -1.78
CA ALA A 115 2.49 18.15 -3.19
C ALA A 115 3.72 17.31 -3.56
N LEU A 116 4.79 17.37 -2.75
CA LEU A 116 6.01 16.60 -2.99
C LEU A 116 5.77 15.09 -2.89
N GLY A 117 4.98 14.66 -1.91
CA GLY A 117 4.60 13.27 -1.73
C GLY A 117 3.83 12.73 -2.93
N ALA A 118 2.85 13.49 -3.43
CA ALA A 118 2.09 13.11 -4.62
C ALA A 118 2.99 13.02 -5.87
N VAL A 119 3.89 13.99 -6.06
CA VAL A 119 4.85 13.97 -7.18
C VAL A 119 5.78 12.75 -7.09
N LEU A 120 6.33 12.47 -5.91
CA LEU A 120 7.23 11.34 -5.68
C LEU A 120 6.52 10.02 -5.96
N VAL A 121 5.32 9.83 -5.44
CA VAL A 121 4.54 8.60 -5.64
C VAL A 121 4.10 8.45 -7.09
N PHE A 122 3.77 9.56 -7.76
CA PHE A 122 3.46 9.54 -9.17
C PHE A 122 4.67 9.14 -10.03
N ALA A 123 5.87 9.63 -9.69
CA ALA A 123 7.11 9.19 -10.32
C ALA A 123 7.37 7.67 -10.11
N LEU A 124 7.04 7.13 -8.94
CA LEU A 124 7.11 5.68 -8.69
C LEU A 124 6.13 4.90 -9.58
N HIS A 125 4.90 5.40 -9.76
CA HIS A 125 3.92 4.80 -10.67
C HIS A 125 4.42 4.80 -12.12
N LEU A 126 4.99 5.92 -12.58
CA LEU A 126 5.58 6.00 -13.92
C LEU A 126 6.71 4.98 -14.08
N ARG A 127 7.64 4.92 -13.11
CA ARG A 127 8.74 3.95 -13.11
C ARG A 127 8.22 2.51 -13.15
N ALA A 128 7.20 2.19 -12.36
CA ALA A 128 6.61 0.86 -12.34
C ALA A 128 5.97 0.49 -13.69
N ARG A 129 5.32 1.45 -14.36
CA ARG A 129 4.75 1.24 -15.70
C ARG A 129 5.81 0.94 -16.75
N TYR A 130 6.94 1.65 -16.73
CA TYR A 130 8.04 1.40 -17.66
C TYR A 130 8.70 0.03 -17.49
N LYS A 131 8.59 -0.60 -16.32
CA LYS A 131 9.08 -1.98 -16.13
C LYS A 131 8.15 -3.05 -16.71
N ILE A 132 6.89 -2.71 -16.95
CA ILE A 132 5.83 -3.64 -17.41
C ILE A 132 5.61 -3.51 -18.93
N ALA A 133 5.90 -2.34 -19.50
CA ALA A 133 5.81 -2.04 -20.93
C ALA A 133 7.04 -2.55 -21.70
#